data_AF-A0A429ML57-F1
#
_entry.id   AF-A0A429ML57-F1
#
_cell.length_a   1.000
_cell.length_b   1.000
_cell.length_c   1.000
_cell.angle_alpha   90.00
_cell.angle_beta   90.00
_cell.angle_gamma   90.00
#
_symmetry.space_group_name_H-M   'P 1'
#
loop_
_entity.id
_entity.type
_entity.pdbx_description
1 polymer ?
#
loop_
_entity_poly.entity_id
_entity_poly.type
_entity_poly.pdbx_seq_one_letter_code
_entity_poly.pdbx_strand_id
1 'polypeptide(L)'
;MTQYTAQSLEVLSGLDPVRRRPGMYTDTSRPNHLAQEVIDNAVDEALAGHADKICVTVYKDGSLSVEDNGRGMPVDIHPEYGQ
;
A
#
# COMPACT_ATOMS: atom_id res chain seq x y z
N MET A 1 -40.01 7.51 9.91
CA MET A 1 -39.02 8.38 9.26
C MET A 1 -37.68 8.10 9.93
N THR A 2 -36.68 7.65 9.18
CA THR A 2 -35.30 7.61 9.68
C THR A 2 -34.85 9.04 9.90
N GLN A 3 -34.58 9.41 11.15
CA GLN A 3 -34.02 10.72 11.46
C GLN A 3 -32.60 10.78 10.91
N TYR A 4 -32.41 11.58 9.86
CA TYR A 4 -31.10 11.92 9.32
C TYR A 4 -30.57 13.13 10.10
N THR A 5 -29.58 12.92 10.95
CA THR A 5 -28.98 13.96 11.81
C THR A 5 -27.47 14.00 11.60
N ALA A 6 -26.78 14.96 12.24
CA ALA A 6 -25.32 15.03 12.18
C ALA A 6 -24.63 13.72 12.64
N GLN A 7 -25.25 12.96 13.54
CA GLN A 7 -24.74 11.65 13.98
C GLN A 7 -24.80 10.58 12.89
N SER A 8 -25.56 10.80 11.82
CA SER A 8 -25.61 9.91 10.65
C SER A 8 -24.38 10.06 9.73
N LEU A 9 -23.50 11.03 9.99
CA LEU A 9 -22.27 11.24 9.24
C LEU A 9 -21.12 10.50 9.92
N GLU A 10 -20.57 9.51 9.22
CA GLU A 10 -19.40 8.75 9.64
C GLU A 10 -18.13 9.33 8.98
N VAL A 11 -17.13 9.65 9.78
CA VAL A 11 -15.79 10.03 9.31
C VAL A 11 -14.88 8.83 9.48
N LEU A 12 -14.33 8.34 8.37
CA LEU A 12 -13.41 7.20 8.35
C LEU A 12 -11.97 7.73 8.42
N SER A 13 -11.15 7.18 9.32
CA SER A 13 -9.76 7.60 9.56
C SER A 13 -8.74 6.52 9.18
N GLY A 14 -7.50 6.92 8.93
CA GLY A 14 -6.41 5.99 8.60
C GLY A 14 -6.74 5.15 7.37
N LEU A 15 -6.70 3.81 7.50
CA LEU A 15 -6.96 2.87 6.41
C LEU A 15 -8.43 2.41 6.31
N ASP A 16 -9.31 2.92 7.18
CA ASP A 16 -10.73 2.54 7.16
C ASP A 16 -11.45 2.91 5.86
N PRO A 17 -11.18 4.05 5.19
CA PRO A 17 -11.76 4.33 3.87
C PRO A 17 -11.39 3.28 2.82
N VAL A 18 -10.14 2.80 2.84
CA VAL A 18 -9.63 1.79 1.89
C VAL A 18 -10.31 0.45 2.14
N ARG A 19 -10.40 0.03 3.41
CA ARG A 19 -11.10 -1.21 3.79
C ARG A 19 -12.59 -1.17 3.47
N ARG A 20 -13.22 0.00 3.64
CA ARG A 20 -14.65 0.19 3.39
C ARG A 20 -14.99 0.21 1.90
N ARG A 21 -14.12 0.77 1.07
CA ARG A 21 -14.33 0.92 -0.39
C ARG A 21 -13.09 0.48 -1.19
N PRO A 22 -12.70 -0.79 -1.15
CA PRO A 22 -11.45 -1.26 -1.77
C PRO A 22 -11.42 -1.05 -3.28
N GLY A 23 -12.56 -1.16 -3.98
CA GLY A 23 -12.65 -0.95 -5.43
C GLY A 23 -12.34 0.47 -5.92
N MET A 24 -12.22 1.44 -5.00
CA MET A 24 -11.71 2.78 -5.33
C MET A 24 -10.18 2.84 -5.36
N TYR A 25 -9.49 1.91 -4.69
CA TYR A 25 -8.05 1.95 -4.45
C TYR A 25 -7.28 0.80 -5.11
N THR A 26 -7.94 -0.31 -5.45
CA THR A 26 -7.29 -1.45 -6.10
C THR A 26 -8.27 -2.21 -7.00
N ASP A 27 -7.73 -2.97 -7.94
CA ASP A 27 -8.50 -4.02 -8.63
C ASP A 27 -8.94 -5.09 -7.61
N THR A 28 -10.25 -5.26 -7.48
CA THR A 28 -10.87 -6.25 -6.57
C THR A 28 -11.17 -7.57 -7.26
N SER A 29 -10.91 -7.71 -8.56
CA SER A 29 -11.10 -8.97 -9.29
C SER A 29 -9.98 -9.98 -8.99
N ARG A 30 -8.78 -9.50 -8.67
CA ARG A 30 -7.59 -10.30 -8.34
C ARG A 30 -6.51 -9.42 -7.68
N PRO A 31 -5.61 -9.99 -6.86
CA PRO A 31 -4.65 -9.21 -6.07
C PRO A 31 -3.44 -8.68 -6.87
N ASN A 32 -3.48 -8.77 -8.21
CA ASN A 32 -2.31 -8.44 -9.04
C ASN A 32 -1.96 -6.95 -8.95
N HIS A 33 -2.95 -6.08 -8.80
CA HIS A 33 -2.73 -4.65 -8.61
C HIS A 33 -1.97 -4.37 -7.31
N LEU A 34 -2.28 -5.07 -6.21
CA LEU A 34 -1.52 -4.95 -4.95
C LEU A 34 -0.06 -5.36 -5.10
N ALA A 35 0.22 -6.39 -5.93
CA ALA A 35 1.60 -6.77 -6.23
C ALA A 35 2.30 -5.71 -7.08
N GLN A 36 1.59 -5.12 -8.06
CA GLN A 36 2.11 -4.04 -8.91
C GLN A 36 2.55 -2.84 -8.06
N GLU A 37 1.75 -2.40 -7.09
CA GLU A 37 2.10 -1.27 -6.21
C GLU A 37 3.47 -1.45 -5.53
N VAL A 38 3.78 -2.65 -5.05
CA VAL A 38 5.08 -2.91 -4.39
C VAL A 38 6.22 -3.03 -5.42
N ILE A 39 5.95 -3.64 -6.57
CA ILE A 39 6.93 -3.75 -7.66
C ILE A 39 7.28 -2.37 -8.21
N ASP A 40 6.30 -1.48 -8.36
CA ASP A 40 6.49 -0.14 -8.90
C ASP A 40 7.38 0.70 -7.98
N ASN A 41 7.20 0.61 -6.66
CA ASN A 41 8.10 1.25 -5.69
C ASN A 41 9.55 0.73 -5.81
N ALA A 42 9.75 -0.56 -6.05
CA ALA A 42 11.08 -1.12 -6.30
C ALA A 42 11.67 -0.66 -7.65
N VAL A 43 10.83 -0.52 -8.68
CA VAL A 43 11.24 0.02 -9.99
C VAL A 43 11.64 1.48 -9.89
N ASP A 44 10.98 2.28 -9.04
CA ASP A 44 11.36 3.68 -8.81
C ASP A 44 12.79 3.80 -8.26
N GLU A 45 13.22 2.89 -7.37
CA GLU A 45 14.61 2.82 -6.91
C GLU A 45 15.58 2.49 -8.07
N ALA A 46 15.17 1.60 -8.97
CA ALA A 46 15.97 1.27 -10.16
C ALA A 46 16.06 2.45 -11.15
N LEU A 47 14.94 3.17 -11.37
CA LEU A 47 14.90 4.37 -12.20
C LEU A 47 15.76 5.50 -11.62
N ALA A 48 15.84 5.60 -10.29
CA ALA A 48 16.73 6.51 -9.59
C ALA A 48 18.21 6.07 -9.63
N GLY A 49 18.52 4.88 -10.17
CA GLY A 49 19.88 4.34 -10.26
C GLY A 49 20.41 3.76 -8.94
N HIS A 50 19.52 3.42 -8.01
CA HIS A 50 19.87 2.88 -6.71
C HIS A 50 19.65 1.37 -6.59
N ALA A 51 18.78 0.78 -7.39
CA ALA A 51 18.58 -0.66 -7.49
C ALA A 51 18.97 -1.17 -8.88
N ASP A 52 19.48 -2.39 -8.97
CA ASP A 52 19.77 -3.09 -10.23
C ASP A 52 19.10 -4.48 -10.31
N LYS A 53 18.49 -4.92 -9.21
CA LYS A 53 17.86 -6.23 -9.09
C LYS A 53 16.57 -6.14 -8.28
N ILE A 54 15.51 -6.70 -8.84
CA ILE A 54 14.22 -6.88 -8.18
C ILE A 54 13.86 -8.38 -8.29
N CYS A 55 13.50 -8.99 -7.16
CA CYS A 55 13.11 -10.39 -7.05
C CYS A 55 11.65 -10.47 -6.62
N VAL A 56 10.81 -11.14 -7.42
CA VAL A 56 9.41 -11.39 -7.09
C VAL A 56 9.20 -12.88 -6.87
N THR A 57 8.71 -13.26 -5.69
CA THR A 57 8.41 -14.66 -5.35
C THR A 57 6.92 -14.83 -5.08
N VAL A 58 6.27 -15.72 -5.83
CA VAL A 58 4.90 -16.17 -5.54
C VAL A 58 4.98 -17.46 -4.74
N TYR A 59 4.41 -17.47 -3.55
CA TYR A 59 4.43 -18.64 -2.66
C TYR A 59 3.22 -19.54 -2.93
N LYS A 60 3.34 -20.81 -2.51
CA LYS A 60 2.29 -21.83 -2.72
C LYS A 60 1.00 -21.55 -1.95
N ASP A 61 1.05 -20.73 -0.90
CA ASP A 61 -0.11 -20.30 -0.11
C ASP A 61 -0.85 -19.12 -0.74
N GLY A 62 -0.37 -18.60 -1.88
CA GLY A 62 -0.95 -17.45 -2.58
C GLY A 62 -0.42 -16.10 -2.11
N SER A 63 0.53 -16.06 -1.16
CA SER A 63 1.25 -14.82 -0.82
C SER A 63 2.33 -14.49 -1.86
N LEU A 64 2.83 -13.26 -1.81
CA LEU A 64 3.88 -12.76 -2.70
C LEU A 64 4.89 -11.93 -1.90
N SER A 65 6.17 -12.02 -2.26
CA SER A 65 7.22 -11.10 -1.80
C SER A 65 7.86 -10.38 -2.98
N VAL A 66 8.26 -9.14 -2.73
CA VAL A 66 9.09 -8.32 -3.61
C VAL A 66 10.31 -7.91 -2.78
N GLU A 67 11.50 -8.19 -3.31
CA GLU A 67 12.78 -7.81 -2.72
C GLU A 67 13.55 -6.99 -3.74
N ASP A 68 14.04 -5.82 -3.34
CA ASP A 68 14.93 -4.98 -4.13
C ASP A 68 16.23 -4.70 -3.36
N ASN A 69 17.25 -4.25 -4.09
CA ASN A 69 18.53 -3.82 -3.52
C ASN A 69 18.73 -2.30 -3.58
N GLY A 70 17.63 -1.53 -3.52
CA GLY A 70 17.65 -0.07 -3.47
C GLY A 70 18.15 0.47 -2.13
N ARG A 71 17.83 1.73 -1.85
CA ARG A 71 18.26 2.41 -0.60
C ARG A 71 17.56 1.87 0.64
N GLY A 72 16.40 1.22 0.46
CA GLY A 72 15.50 0.82 1.54
C GLY A 72 14.62 1.96 2.04
N MET A 73 13.48 1.60 2.63
CA MET A 73 12.59 2.57 3.28
C MET A 73 13.30 3.26 4.47
N PRO A 74 13.14 4.58 4.65
CA PRO A 74 13.60 5.27 5.85
C PRO A 74 12.97 4.67 7.11
N VAL A 75 13.78 4.45 8.14
CA VAL A 75 13.38 3.82 9.42
C VAL A 75 13.65 4.72 10.63
N ASP A 76 14.12 5.94 10.39
CA ASP A 76 14.27 6.97 11.41
C ASP A 76 12.92 7.51 11.88
N ILE A 77 12.91 8.14 13.06
CA ILE A 77 11.69 8.72 13.64
C ILE A 77 11.32 9.96 12.84
N HIS A 78 10.13 9.93 12.24
CA HIS A 78 9.62 11.05 11.47
C HIS A 78 9.46 12.31 12.35
N PRO A 79 9.99 13.48 11.95
CA PRO A 79 10.05 14.68 12.80
C PRO A 79 8.70 15.17 13.33
N GLU A 80 7.62 14.96 12.58
CA GLU A 80 6.25 15.36 12.97
C GLU A 80 5.60 14.41 13.99
N TYR A 81 6.08 13.17 14.10
CA TYR A 81 5.52 12.13 14.96
C TYR A 81 6.41 11.85 16.20
N GLY A 82 7.40 12.70 16.47
CA GLY A 82 8.34 12.57 17.59
C GLY A 82 7.76 12.94 18.96
N GLN A 83 6.72 12.23 19.42
CA GLN A 83 6.32 12.17 20.83
C GLN A 83 6.33 10.74 21.36
#